data_AF-A0A0A6UJB7-F1
#
_entry.id   AF-A0A0A6UJB7-F1
#
_cell.length_a   1.000
_cell.length_b   1.000
_cell.length_c   1.000
_cell.angle_alpha   90.00
_cell.angle_beta   90.00
_cell.angle_gamma   90.00
#
_symmetry.space_group_name_H-M   'P 1'
#
loop_
_entity.id
_entity.type
_entity.pdbx_description
1 polymer ?
#
loop_
_entity_poly.entity_id
_entity_poly.type
_entity_poly.pdbx_seq_one_letter_code
_entity_poly.pdbx_strand_id
1 'polypeptide(L)'
;MDTRHPIRRLTALTLAAAATLAFAGACSEETPEPAGDAAAAAGAGPEQQTLEGAKQAAQTVFDRFSGGDFAGAWEMYTSAGKQSISKADYVKLNTVCSRKGLAIQLTSARMEGTDKAVVIAKQLVAAQSYTMVYENGAWKLEPAKEGLALYKMGADKAIAAQKKAGTCANA
;
A
#
# COMPACT_ATOMS: atom_id res chain seq x y z
N MET A 1 -13.92 57.51 9.33
CA MET A 1 -13.43 58.42 8.28
C MET A 1 -12.80 57.57 7.19
N ASP A 2 -13.40 57.65 6.00
CA ASP A 2 -12.90 57.11 4.73
C ASP A 2 -11.42 57.42 4.47
N THR A 3 -10.68 56.55 3.78
CA THR A 3 -10.51 56.66 2.31
C THR A 3 -9.51 55.64 1.72
N ARG A 4 -10.03 54.84 0.77
CA ARG A 4 -9.54 54.60 -0.61
C ARG A 4 -8.20 53.86 -0.86
N HIS A 5 -8.35 52.74 -1.55
CA HIS A 5 -7.36 52.16 -2.48
C HIS A 5 -7.05 53.12 -3.65
N PRO A 6 -5.92 52.92 -4.33
CA PRO A 6 -5.99 52.91 -5.79
C PRO A 6 -5.21 51.77 -6.45
N ILE A 7 -5.96 51.11 -7.34
CA ILE A 7 -5.55 50.26 -8.46
C ILE A 7 -4.64 51.06 -9.40
N ARG A 8 -3.57 50.45 -9.94
CA ARG A 8 -2.90 50.94 -11.16
C ARG A 8 -3.00 49.88 -12.26
N ARG A 9 -3.74 50.24 -13.30
CA ARG A 9 -4.02 49.47 -14.51
C ARG A 9 -2.96 49.75 -15.60
N LEU A 10 -2.72 48.72 -16.43
CA LEU A 10 -2.55 48.72 -17.90
C LEU A 10 -1.44 49.58 -18.55
N THR A 11 -0.55 48.91 -19.29
CA THR A 11 0.02 49.27 -20.61
C THR A 11 0.99 48.15 -21.03
N ALA A 12 1.18 47.73 -22.28
CA ALA A 12 0.63 48.07 -23.57
C ALA A 12 0.92 46.91 -24.54
N LEU A 13 0.02 46.71 -25.52
CA LEU A 13 0.23 45.84 -26.68
C LEU A 13 1.31 46.40 -27.61
N THR A 14 2.13 45.53 -28.20
CA THR A 14 2.78 45.78 -29.48
C THR A 14 2.46 44.65 -30.45
N LEU A 15 1.59 44.96 -31.43
CA LEU A 15 1.41 44.20 -32.67
C LEU A 15 2.61 44.44 -33.58
N ALA A 16 3.17 43.37 -34.16
CA ALA A 16 3.90 43.42 -35.41
C ALA A 16 3.30 42.39 -36.37
N ALA A 17 2.95 42.86 -37.57
CA ALA A 17 2.16 42.13 -38.55
C ALA A 17 3.03 41.55 -39.68
N ALA A 18 2.62 40.36 -40.12
CA ALA A 18 2.66 39.75 -41.46
C ALA A 18 3.96 39.69 -42.28
N ALA A 19 4.35 38.46 -42.64
CA ALA A 19 4.49 38.05 -44.06
C ALA A 19 4.46 36.51 -44.20
N THR A 20 3.72 36.07 -45.22
CA THR A 20 3.30 34.72 -45.57
C THR A 20 4.38 33.87 -46.25
N LEU A 21 4.40 32.56 -45.96
CA LEU A 21 4.77 31.53 -46.94
C LEU A 21 3.87 30.30 -46.72
N ALA A 22 2.95 30.09 -47.64
CA ALA A 22 2.16 28.88 -47.74
C ALA A 22 3.00 27.79 -48.41
N PHE A 23 3.27 26.70 -47.68
CA PHE A 23 3.65 25.43 -48.28
C PHE A 23 2.62 24.38 -47.84
N ALA A 24 1.82 23.93 -48.80
CA ALA A 24 0.98 22.76 -48.65
C ALA A 24 1.88 21.52 -48.75
N GLY A 25 1.89 20.69 -47.70
CA GLY A 25 2.64 19.44 -47.69
C GLY A 25 2.39 18.63 -46.43
N ALA A 26 1.58 17.57 -46.58
CA ALA A 26 1.50 16.37 -45.75
C ALA A 26 1.14 16.51 -44.25
N CYS A 27 0.01 15.90 -43.89
CA CYS A 27 -0.42 15.66 -42.52
C CYS A 27 0.64 14.91 -41.70
N SER A 28 1.09 15.51 -40.61
CA SER A 28 1.58 14.84 -39.41
C SER A 28 1.37 15.80 -38.25
N GLU A 29 0.26 15.61 -37.54
CA GLU A 29 -0.06 16.34 -36.30
C GLU A 29 0.90 15.89 -35.20
N GLU A 30 2.07 16.53 -35.11
CA GLU A 30 2.92 16.46 -33.91
C GLU A 30 2.31 17.34 -32.82
N THR A 31 1.55 16.71 -31.94
CA THR A 31 1.14 17.29 -30.65
C THR A 31 2.36 17.34 -29.73
N PRO A 32 2.69 18.49 -29.11
CA PRO A 32 3.71 18.52 -28.06
C PRO A 32 3.13 17.86 -26.80
N GLU A 33 3.54 16.63 -26.51
CA GLU A 33 3.26 16.00 -25.22
C GLU A 33 4.00 16.75 -24.09
N PRO A 34 3.33 17.06 -22.97
CA PRO A 34 4.01 17.60 -21.80
C PRO A 34 4.88 16.52 -21.17
N ALA A 35 6.18 16.80 -21.03
CA ALA A 35 7.09 16.04 -20.19
C ALA A 35 6.62 16.12 -18.72
N GLY A 36 6.05 15.02 -18.24
CA GLY A 36 5.70 14.79 -16.85
C GLY A 36 6.26 13.44 -16.41
N ASP A 37 7.40 13.48 -15.73
CA ASP A 37 7.99 12.35 -15.01
C ASP A 37 7.05 11.81 -13.91
N ALA A 38 7.23 10.52 -13.63
CA ALA A 38 6.68 9.69 -12.54
C ALA A 38 5.31 9.03 -12.81
N ALA A 39 5.17 7.71 -12.92
CA ALA A 39 6.00 6.64 -12.38
C ALA A 39 6.38 5.64 -13.47
N ALA A 40 7.67 5.34 -13.57
CA ALA A 40 8.09 4.07 -14.13
C ALA A 40 7.38 2.97 -13.31
N ALA A 41 6.42 2.30 -13.92
CA ALA A 41 6.11 0.92 -13.57
C ALA A 41 7.38 0.13 -13.88
N ALA A 42 8.35 0.17 -12.97
CA ALA A 42 9.51 -0.68 -13.03
C ALA A 42 8.96 -2.11 -12.94
N GLY A 43 9.02 -2.83 -14.07
CA GLY A 43 8.85 -4.27 -14.10
C GLY A 43 9.76 -4.85 -13.02
N ALA A 44 9.13 -5.33 -11.95
CA ALA A 44 9.83 -5.65 -10.72
C ALA A 44 10.74 -6.85 -10.96
N GLY A 45 12.03 -6.59 -11.10
CA GLY A 45 13.03 -7.57 -10.68
C GLY A 45 12.78 -7.95 -9.21
N PRO A 46 13.44 -9.02 -8.72
CA PRO A 46 13.31 -9.43 -7.32
C PRO A 46 13.43 -8.24 -6.38
N GLU A 47 12.56 -8.16 -5.37
CA GLU A 47 12.67 -7.14 -4.33
C GLU A 47 14.07 -7.23 -3.72
N GLN A 48 14.64 -6.11 -3.30
CA GLN A 48 15.95 -6.13 -2.68
C GLN A 48 15.88 -6.85 -1.32
N GLN A 49 16.74 -7.85 -1.12
CA GLN A 49 16.89 -8.59 0.14
C GLN A 49 17.61 -7.73 1.19
N THR A 50 16.97 -6.65 1.61
CA THR A 50 17.48 -5.67 2.57
C THR A 50 16.45 -5.39 3.65
N LEU A 51 16.89 -4.77 4.75
CA LEU A 51 15.98 -4.33 5.82
C LEU A 51 14.93 -3.34 5.30
N GLU A 52 15.30 -2.48 4.35
CA GLU A 52 14.39 -1.50 3.77
C GLU A 52 13.33 -2.17 2.90
N GLY A 53 13.72 -3.18 2.09
CA GLY A 53 12.76 -4.01 1.36
C GLY A 53 11.77 -4.70 2.29
N ALA A 54 12.24 -5.26 3.40
CA ALA A 54 11.37 -5.90 4.40
C ALA A 54 10.38 -4.90 5.02
N LYS A 55 10.82 -3.68 5.34
CA LYS A 55 9.95 -2.62 5.87
C LYS A 55 8.87 -2.21 4.86
N GLN A 56 9.25 -1.99 3.60
CA GLN A 56 8.31 -1.58 2.55
C GLN A 56 7.26 -2.67 2.29
N ALA A 57 7.68 -3.92 2.20
CA ALA A 57 6.77 -5.06 2.07
C ALA A 57 5.83 -5.16 3.28
N ALA A 58 6.36 -5.07 4.50
CA ALA A 58 5.55 -5.10 5.72
C ALA A 58 4.49 -3.98 5.74
N GLN A 59 4.89 -2.75 5.45
CA GLN A 59 3.98 -1.61 5.39
C GLN A 59 2.90 -1.82 4.33
N THR A 60 3.26 -2.39 3.17
CA THR A 60 2.27 -2.74 2.13
C THR A 60 1.24 -3.75 2.64
N VAL A 61 1.65 -4.78 3.40
CA VAL A 61 0.69 -5.72 4.01
C VAL A 61 -0.24 -5.00 4.99
N PHE A 62 0.33 -4.14 5.83
CA PHE A 62 -0.39 -3.37 6.84
C PHE A 62 -1.39 -2.39 6.24
N ASP A 63 -1.02 -1.72 5.16
CA ASP A 63 -1.88 -0.78 4.44
C ASP A 63 -3.04 -1.52 3.76
N ARG A 64 -2.77 -2.65 3.11
CA ARG A 64 -3.82 -3.51 2.54
C ARG A 64 -4.78 -4.00 3.62
N PHE A 65 -4.26 -4.49 4.74
CA PHE A 65 -5.08 -4.97 5.85
C PHE A 65 -5.94 -3.85 6.46
N SER A 66 -5.33 -2.69 6.73
CA SER A 66 -6.02 -1.52 7.30
C SER A 66 -7.06 -0.95 6.32
N GLY A 67 -6.79 -1.00 5.02
CA GLY A 67 -7.70 -0.62 3.94
C GLY A 67 -8.81 -1.63 3.66
N GLY A 68 -8.75 -2.84 4.24
CA GLY A 68 -9.72 -3.90 4.02
C GLY A 68 -9.48 -4.77 2.78
N ASP A 69 -8.35 -4.59 2.09
CA ASP A 69 -7.88 -5.49 1.03
C ASP A 69 -7.28 -6.77 1.65
N PHE A 70 -8.14 -7.59 2.24
CA PHE A 70 -7.71 -8.84 2.87
C PHE A 70 -7.21 -9.86 1.85
N ALA A 71 -7.75 -9.83 0.63
CA ALA A 71 -7.30 -10.72 -0.44
C ALA A 71 -5.86 -10.41 -0.84
N GLY A 72 -5.51 -9.14 -1.04
CA GLY A 72 -4.15 -8.71 -1.33
C GLY A 72 -3.20 -8.88 -0.15
N ALA A 73 -3.65 -8.64 1.09
CA ALA A 73 -2.84 -8.92 2.28
C ALA A 73 -2.47 -10.42 2.38
N TRP A 74 -3.42 -11.32 2.09
CA TRP A 74 -3.14 -12.76 2.04
C TRP A 74 -2.11 -13.13 0.96
N GLU A 75 -2.11 -12.43 -0.18
CA GLU A 75 -1.13 -12.72 -1.25
C GLU A 75 0.32 -12.45 -0.84
N MET A 76 0.52 -11.61 0.17
CA MET A 76 1.83 -11.26 0.71
C MET A 76 2.29 -12.19 1.83
N TYR A 77 1.51 -13.23 2.17
CA TYR A 77 1.94 -14.23 3.13
C TYR A 77 3.01 -15.16 2.54
N THR A 78 3.84 -15.71 3.44
CA THR A 78 4.75 -16.80 3.10
C THR A 78 3.98 -17.99 2.55
N SER A 79 4.66 -18.83 1.77
CA SER A 79 4.10 -20.04 1.18
C SER A 79 3.57 -20.99 2.27
N ALA A 80 4.31 -21.14 3.37
CA ALA A 80 3.85 -21.89 4.56
C ALA A 80 2.64 -21.23 5.25
N GLY A 81 2.61 -19.89 5.31
CA GLY A 81 1.48 -19.14 5.83
C GLY A 81 0.20 -19.39 5.03
N LYS A 82 0.30 -19.38 3.69
CA LYS A 82 -0.82 -19.66 2.78
C LYS A 82 -1.37 -21.09 2.91
N GLN A 83 -0.56 -22.05 3.37
CA GLN A 83 -1.03 -23.42 3.66
C GLN A 83 -1.83 -23.51 4.96
N SER A 84 -1.69 -22.55 5.86
CA SER A 84 -2.34 -22.56 7.17
C SER A 84 -3.79 -22.04 7.14
N ILE A 85 -4.15 -21.29 6.10
CA ILE A 85 -5.52 -20.81 5.87
C ILE A 85 -5.80 -20.62 4.38
N SER A 86 -6.95 -21.09 3.92
CA SER A 86 -7.40 -20.80 2.55
C SER A 86 -7.60 -19.30 2.37
N LYS A 87 -7.35 -18.78 1.17
CA LYS A 87 -7.60 -17.35 0.86
C LYS A 87 -9.05 -16.97 1.17
N ALA A 88 -10.01 -17.83 0.83
CA ALA A 88 -11.43 -17.60 1.07
C ALA A 88 -11.75 -17.49 2.56
N ASP A 89 -11.21 -18.39 3.39
CA ASP A 89 -11.42 -18.36 4.84
C ASP A 89 -10.78 -17.13 5.47
N TYR A 90 -9.56 -16.78 5.04
CA TYR A 90 -8.87 -15.59 5.53
C TYR A 90 -9.68 -14.33 5.23
N VAL A 91 -10.15 -14.18 3.99
CA VAL A 91 -10.96 -13.03 3.58
C VAL A 91 -12.26 -13.00 4.36
N LYS A 92 -12.96 -14.13 4.50
CA LYS A 92 -14.22 -14.22 5.25
C LYS A 92 -14.03 -13.82 6.71
N LEU A 93 -13.04 -14.39 7.40
CA LEU A 93 -12.73 -14.09 8.79
C LEU A 93 -12.43 -12.61 9.00
N ASN A 94 -11.52 -12.04 8.20
CA ASN A 94 -11.07 -10.67 8.40
C ASN A 94 -12.13 -9.64 7.95
N THR A 95 -12.96 -9.97 6.97
CA THR A 95 -14.11 -9.12 6.60
C THR A 95 -15.07 -8.94 7.75
N VAL A 96 -15.29 -10.01 8.54
CA VAL A 96 -16.20 -9.98 9.68
C VAL A 96 -15.54 -9.38 10.92
N CYS A 97 -14.32 -9.79 11.26
CA CYS A 97 -13.75 -9.51 12.58
C CYS A 97 -12.67 -8.43 12.63
N SER A 98 -12.10 -8.01 11.51
CA SER A 98 -11.00 -7.03 11.52
C SER A 98 -11.47 -5.59 11.62
N ARG A 99 -10.65 -4.75 12.27
CA ARG A 99 -10.83 -3.29 12.31
C ARG A 99 -10.21 -2.66 11.07
N LYS A 100 -11.06 -2.20 10.16
CA LYS A 100 -10.66 -1.40 8.99
C LYS A 100 -10.55 0.08 9.34
N GLY A 101 -9.81 0.84 8.55
CA GLY A 101 -9.67 2.29 8.69
C GLY A 101 -8.75 2.73 9.83
N LEU A 102 -8.13 1.79 10.55
CA LEU A 102 -7.13 2.07 11.58
C LEU A 102 -5.75 1.73 11.06
N ALA A 103 -4.93 2.76 10.84
CA ALA A 103 -3.56 2.59 10.35
C ALA A 103 -2.73 1.69 11.28
N ILE A 104 -2.03 0.75 10.68
CA ILE A 104 -0.98 -0.04 11.33
C ILE A 104 0.36 0.58 10.91
N GLN A 105 1.07 1.16 11.87
CA GLN A 105 2.28 1.93 11.62
C GLN A 105 3.52 1.12 11.99
N LEU A 106 4.46 0.95 11.06
CA LEU A 106 5.75 0.38 11.36
C LEU A 106 6.55 1.35 12.25
N THR A 107 7.09 0.84 13.35
CA THR A 107 7.81 1.65 14.36
C THR A 107 9.29 1.32 14.44
N SER A 108 9.64 0.06 14.21
CA SER A 108 11.03 -0.38 14.12
C SER A 108 11.12 -1.65 13.30
N ALA A 109 12.32 -1.94 12.81
CA ALA A 109 12.62 -3.21 12.17
C ALA A 109 14.09 -3.54 12.38
N ARG A 110 14.41 -4.83 12.40
CA ARG A 110 15.77 -5.34 12.41
C ARG A 110 15.87 -6.57 11.53
N MET A 111 17.04 -6.81 10.95
CA MET A 111 17.33 -8.08 10.31
C MET A 111 17.47 -9.20 11.35
N GLU A 112 17.17 -10.42 10.94
CA GLU A 112 17.41 -11.65 11.69
C GLU A 112 18.03 -12.66 10.73
N GLY A 113 19.35 -12.61 10.58
CA GLY A 113 20.03 -13.32 9.49
C GLY A 113 19.92 -12.59 8.16
N THR A 114 20.08 -13.31 7.05
CA THR A 114 20.13 -12.73 5.70
C THR A 114 18.77 -12.66 5.04
N ASP A 115 17.85 -13.57 5.36
CA ASP A 115 16.57 -13.78 4.69
C ASP A 115 15.36 -13.54 5.59
N LYS A 116 15.57 -13.05 6.82
CA LYS A 116 14.47 -12.70 7.72
C LYS A 116 14.67 -11.32 8.33
N ALA A 117 13.55 -10.68 8.64
CA ALA A 117 13.51 -9.46 9.41
C ALA A 117 12.36 -9.53 10.41
N VAL A 118 12.55 -8.91 11.57
CA VAL A 118 11.47 -8.69 12.53
C VAL A 118 11.08 -7.23 12.47
N VAL A 119 9.80 -6.97 12.24
CA VAL A 119 9.21 -5.63 12.23
C VAL A 119 8.32 -5.47 13.45
N ILE A 120 8.30 -4.28 14.05
CA ILE A 120 7.37 -3.94 15.12
C ILE A 120 6.43 -2.88 14.59
N ALA A 121 5.13 -3.17 14.61
CA ALA A 121 4.09 -2.25 14.18
C ALA A 121 3.12 -1.95 15.32
N LYS A 122 2.49 -0.78 15.26
CA LYS A 122 1.48 -0.34 16.20
C LYS A 122 0.16 -0.10 15.50
N GLN A 123 -0.93 -0.54 16.14
CA GLN A 123 -2.28 -0.11 15.82
C GLN A 123 -2.87 0.49 17.09
N LEU A 124 -3.20 1.78 17.06
CA LEU A 124 -3.52 2.55 18.27
C LEU A 124 -2.39 2.43 19.32
N VAL A 125 -2.70 1.98 20.54
CA VAL A 125 -1.74 1.80 21.64
C VAL A 125 -1.09 0.41 21.66
N ALA A 126 -1.59 -0.53 20.86
CA ALA A 126 -1.09 -1.91 20.85
C ALA A 126 0.08 -2.05 19.88
N ALA A 127 1.23 -2.50 20.39
CA ALA A 127 2.40 -2.86 19.59
C ALA A 127 2.47 -4.37 19.40
N GLN A 128 2.82 -4.82 18.20
CA GLN A 128 2.97 -6.23 17.84
C GLN A 128 4.23 -6.42 16.99
N SER A 129 4.91 -7.55 17.18
CA SER A 129 6.04 -7.95 16.34
C SER A 129 5.57 -8.91 15.24
N TYR A 130 6.10 -8.74 14.04
CA TYR A 130 5.85 -9.62 12.91
C TYR A 130 7.16 -10.05 12.26
N THR A 131 7.15 -11.25 11.69
CA THR A 131 8.29 -11.80 10.96
C THR A 131 8.08 -11.63 9.47
N MET A 132 9.05 -11.01 8.81
CA MET A 132 9.18 -10.95 7.35
C MET A 132 10.22 -12.00 6.92
N VAL A 133 9.92 -12.75 5.86
CA VAL A 133 10.78 -13.77 5.28
C VAL A 133 10.96 -13.46 3.80
N TYR A 134 12.19 -13.45 3.32
CA TYR A 134 12.51 -13.29 1.91
C TYR A 134 12.44 -14.65 1.22
N GLU A 135 11.44 -14.85 0.36
CA GLU A 135 11.25 -16.08 -0.40
C GLU A 135 10.80 -15.76 -1.83
N ASN A 136 11.25 -16.57 -2.80
CA ASN A 136 10.86 -16.42 -4.20
C ASN A 136 11.07 -15.00 -4.76
N GLY A 137 12.13 -14.33 -4.33
CA GLY A 137 12.48 -12.98 -4.79
C GLY A 137 11.64 -11.85 -4.18
N ALA A 138 10.90 -12.09 -3.10
CA ALA A 138 10.09 -11.06 -2.44
C ALA A 138 10.05 -11.24 -0.92
N TRP A 139 9.87 -10.15 -0.18
CA TRP A 139 9.58 -10.19 1.24
C TRP A 139 8.11 -10.57 1.48
N LYS A 140 7.90 -11.57 2.33
CA LYS A 140 6.60 -12.11 2.69
C LYS A 140 6.38 -12.06 4.20
N LEU A 141 5.15 -11.83 4.62
CA LEU A 141 4.78 -11.84 6.03
C LEU A 141 4.53 -13.29 6.48
N GLU A 142 5.20 -13.72 7.54
CA GLU A 142 4.82 -14.94 8.26
C GLU A 142 3.62 -14.63 9.18
N PRO A 143 2.49 -15.35 9.05
CA PRO A 143 1.35 -15.10 9.92
C PRO A 143 1.69 -15.38 11.38
N ALA A 144 1.25 -14.49 12.28
CA ALA A 144 1.47 -14.65 13.71
C ALA A 144 0.92 -15.99 14.24
N LYS A 145 1.64 -16.62 15.16
CA LYS A 145 1.31 -17.96 15.68
C LYS A 145 -0.07 -18.04 16.31
N GLU A 146 -0.48 -16.97 16.98
CA GLU A 146 -1.80 -16.81 17.58
C GLU A 146 -2.91 -16.85 16.51
N GLY A 147 -2.66 -16.21 15.36
CA GLY A 147 -3.53 -16.27 14.18
C GLY A 147 -3.59 -17.67 13.59
N LEU A 148 -2.45 -18.38 13.52
CA LEU A 148 -2.36 -19.73 12.97
C LEU A 148 -3.26 -20.74 13.71
N ALA A 149 -3.42 -20.62 15.03
CA ALA A 149 -4.30 -21.50 15.79
C ALA A 149 -5.78 -21.31 15.40
N LEU A 150 -6.22 -20.06 15.23
CA LEU A 150 -7.57 -19.74 14.77
C LEU A 150 -7.79 -20.17 13.31
N TYR A 151 -6.78 -19.97 12.47
CA TYR A 151 -6.82 -20.31 11.05
C TYR A 151 -7.07 -21.79 10.80
N LYS A 152 -6.47 -22.68 11.60
CA LYS A 152 -6.70 -24.13 11.54
C LYS A 152 -8.15 -24.55 11.79
N MET A 153 -8.97 -23.70 12.42
CA MET A 153 -10.37 -23.99 12.71
C MET A 153 -11.29 -23.72 11.50
N GLY A 154 -10.81 -22.99 10.48
CA GLY A 154 -11.63 -22.43 9.41
C GLY A 154 -12.38 -21.16 9.83
N ALA A 155 -12.88 -20.40 8.85
CA ALA A 155 -13.39 -19.05 9.10
C ALA A 155 -14.59 -19.02 10.07
N ASP A 156 -15.59 -19.88 9.90
CA ASP A 156 -16.82 -19.82 10.71
C ASP A 156 -16.55 -20.08 12.19
N LYS A 157 -15.74 -21.09 12.50
CA LYS A 157 -15.35 -21.42 13.86
C LYS A 157 -14.45 -20.33 14.46
N ALA A 158 -13.53 -19.78 13.67
CA ALA A 158 -12.68 -18.68 14.10
C ALA A 158 -13.49 -17.40 14.41
N ILE A 159 -14.46 -17.05 13.56
CA ILE A 159 -15.39 -15.92 13.79
C ILE A 159 -16.16 -16.14 15.08
N ALA A 160 -16.78 -17.31 15.26
CA ALA A 160 -17.55 -17.63 16.46
C ALA A 160 -16.68 -17.55 17.73
N ALA A 161 -15.45 -18.08 17.67
CA ALA A 161 -14.49 -18.02 18.77
C ALA A 161 -14.11 -16.57 19.11
N GLN A 162 -13.81 -15.74 18.10
CA GLN A 162 -13.45 -14.33 18.31
C GLN A 162 -14.64 -13.49 18.83
N LYS A 163 -15.86 -13.76 18.37
CA LYS A 163 -17.07 -13.12 18.92
C LYS A 163 -17.27 -13.48 20.39
N LYS A 164 -17.14 -14.77 20.73
CA LYS A 164 -17.23 -15.25 22.12
C LYS A 164 -16.15 -14.65 23.02
N ALA A 165 -14.94 -14.46 22.50
CA ALA A 165 -13.82 -13.86 23.21
C ALA A 165 -13.86 -12.32 23.26
N GLY A 166 -14.80 -11.67 22.56
CA GLY A 166 -14.86 -10.21 22.46
C GLY A 166 -13.73 -9.58 21.63
N THR A 167 -13.00 -10.37 20.84
CA THR A 167 -11.89 -9.90 20.00
C THR A 167 -12.30 -9.61 18.56
N CYS A 168 -13.51 -10.03 18.15
CA CYS A 168 -14.08 -9.67 16.85
C CYS A 168 -14.58 -8.23 16.91
N ALA A 169 -14.01 -7.35 16.09
CA ALA A 169 -14.23 -5.92 16.27
C ALA A 169 -15.60 -5.42 15.80
N ASN A 170 -16.23 -6.13 14.86
CA ASN A 170 -17.56 -5.83 14.34
C ASN A 170 -18.58 -6.86 14.85
N ALA A 171 -18.37 -7.37 16.08
CA ALA A 171 -19.13 -8.48 16.66
C ALA A 171 -20.63 -8.21 16.76
#